data_AF-A0A6C0LDE1-F1
#
_entry.id   AF-A0A6C0LDE1-F1
#
_cell.length_a   1.000
_cell.length_b   1.000
_cell.length_c   1.000
_cell.angle_alpha   90.00
_cell.angle_beta   90.00
_cell.angle_gamma   90.00
#
_symmetry.space_group_name_H-M   'P 1'
#
loop_
_entity.id
_entity.type
_entity.pdbx_description
1 polymer ?
#
loop_
_entity_poly.entity_id
_entity_poly.type
_entity_poly.pdbx_seq_one_letter_code
_entity_poly.pdbx_strand_id
1 'polypeptide(L)'
;MSQEQLWTKNPSVLFMPGSFQRFVPTKDMDIPTSLNAIVRFTIYFSILLYAGTSKKEYLWSIPFVLLSTMIFAYLFPTQRDLVETFTLLNSAPSLIPEKVYTMPTPDNPFMNPLLTEIQDNPNRPDAAPITSKQTKKEIVEAFVETSDMYMDTSDRFDQAQAMRTFHTLQSGTIPSDQDGFLKFLSKEQDAPDTSSTFLARNAKLKSETYVQAQGSLGSLPNSISKLTGTSPSSSKKLSASSTT
;
A
#
# COMPACT_ATOMS: atom_id res chain seq x y z
N MET A 1 -0.86 -24.26 8.88
CA MET A 1 -0.05 -24.65 10.07
C MET A 1 -1.01 -24.94 11.21
N SER A 2 -0.79 -25.98 12.03
CA SER A 2 -1.71 -26.31 13.12
C SER A 2 -1.57 -25.28 14.24
N GLN A 3 -2.63 -24.52 14.53
CA GLN A 3 -2.67 -23.58 15.63
C GLN A 3 -2.64 -24.33 16.97
N GLU A 4 -1.71 -23.99 17.86
CA GLU A 4 -1.62 -24.57 19.20
C GLU A 4 -2.46 -23.76 20.19
N GLN A 5 -3.14 -24.45 21.10
CA GLN A 5 -3.81 -23.81 22.23
C GLN A 5 -2.76 -23.31 23.24
N LEU A 6 -3.04 -22.18 23.90
CA LEU A 6 -2.18 -21.64 24.95
C LEU A 6 -2.04 -22.64 26.13
N TRP A 7 -0.83 -22.76 26.67
CA TRP A 7 -0.48 -23.68 27.76
C TRP A 7 -1.33 -23.49 29.03
N THR A 8 -1.87 -22.29 29.26
CA THR A 8 -2.76 -22.00 30.41
C THR A 8 -4.07 -22.78 30.37
N LYS A 9 -4.54 -23.17 29.18
CA LYS A 9 -5.73 -24.00 29.00
C LYS A 9 -5.40 -25.48 29.03
N ASN A 10 -4.26 -25.87 28.45
CA ASN A 10 -3.78 -27.24 28.47
C ASN A 10 -2.25 -27.30 28.63
N PRO A 11 -1.72 -27.67 29.81
CA PRO A 11 -0.29 -27.67 30.07
C PRO A 11 0.47 -28.77 29.31
N SER A 12 -0.23 -29.81 28.82
CA SER A 12 0.42 -30.90 28.07
C SER A 12 1.04 -30.42 26.77
N VAL A 13 0.56 -29.29 26.23
CA VAL A 13 1.06 -28.68 24.99
C VAL A 13 2.56 -28.39 25.06
N LEU A 14 3.12 -28.11 26.25
CA LEU A 14 4.54 -27.80 26.42
C LEU A 14 5.45 -29.01 26.12
N PHE A 15 4.94 -30.24 26.26
CA PHE A 15 5.69 -31.49 26.17
C PHE A 15 5.17 -32.45 25.09
N MET A 16 4.37 -31.97 24.13
CA MET A 16 3.84 -32.82 23.05
C MET A 16 4.94 -33.23 22.05
N PRO A 17 4.99 -34.51 21.63
CA PRO A 17 5.92 -34.99 20.61
C PRO A 17 5.65 -34.26 19.27
N GLY A 18 6.66 -33.53 18.79
CA GLY A 18 6.57 -32.66 17.60
C GLY A 18 6.71 -31.17 17.88
N SER A 19 6.32 -30.70 19.08
CA SER A 19 6.43 -29.29 19.46
C SER A 19 7.74 -28.96 20.19
N PHE A 20 8.50 -29.98 20.61
CA PHE A 20 9.81 -29.85 21.27
C PHE A 20 10.84 -29.04 20.46
N GLN A 21 10.82 -29.15 19.13
CA GLN A 21 11.75 -28.41 18.26
C GLN A 21 11.31 -26.95 18.02
N ARG A 22 10.06 -26.60 18.37
CA ARG A 22 9.48 -25.25 18.21
C ARG A 22 9.53 -24.48 19.52
N PHE A 23 10.73 -24.10 19.94
CA PHE A 23 10.95 -23.30 21.14
C PHE A 23 11.34 -21.83 20.83
N VAL A 24 11.71 -21.49 19.60
CA VAL A 24 12.01 -20.10 19.22
C VAL A 24 10.79 -19.46 18.53
N PRO A 25 10.28 -18.31 19.01
CA PRO A 25 9.19 -17.61 18.33
C PRO A 25 9.67 -17.03 16.99
N THR A 26 8.94 -17.31 15.90
CA THR A 26 9.16 -16.71 14.58
C THR A 26 8.00 -15.80 14.18
N LYS A 27 8.22 -14.94 13.18
CA LYS A 27 7.20 -13.97 12.70
C LYS A 27 5.94 -14.63 12.15
N ASP A 28 6.07 -15.87 11.68
CA ASP A 28 4.96 -16.62 11.07
C ASP A 28 4.11 -17.38 12.11
N MET A 29 4.44 -17.27 13.41
CA MET A 29 3.71 -17.95 14.49
C MET A 29 2.57 -17.11 15.03
N ASP A 30 1.43 -17.76 15.23
CA ASP A 30 0.29 -17.20 15.96
C ASP A 30 0.68 -16.90 17.43
N ILE A 31 0.01 -15.95 18.06
CA ILE A 31 0.24 -15.47 19.43
C ILE A 31 0.26 -16.60 20.50
N PRO A 32 -0.67 -17.58 20.51
CA PRO A 32 -0.65 -18.62 21.53
C PRO A 32 0.52 -19.61 21.29
N THR A 33 0.90 -19.80 20.03
CA THR A 33 2.02 -20.66 19.65
C THR A 33 3.36 -20.01 20.01
N SER A 34 3.50 -18.70 19.79
CA SER A 34 4.71 -17.96 20.17
C SER A 34 4.89 -17.85 21.70
N LEU A 35 3.81 -17.65 22.45
CA LEU A 35 3.84 -17.70 23.92
C LEU A 35 4.26 -19.07 24.45
N ASN A 36 3.73 -20.17 23.87
CA ASN A 36 4.16 -21.52 24.23
C ASN A 36 5.64 -21.76 23.90
N ALA A 37 6.13 -21.24 22.77
CA ALA A 37 7.54 -21.33 22.39
C ALA A 37 8.45 -20.64 23.42
N ILE A 38 8.10 -19.43 23.88
CA ILE A 38 8.84 -18.69 24.91
C ILE A 38 8.96 -19.49 26.22
N VAL A 39 7.87 -20.13 26.65
CA VAL A 39 7.88 -20.99 27.85
C VAL A 39 8.80 -22.19 27.66
N ARG A 40 8.74 -22.88 26.52
CA ARG A 40 9.63 -24.01 26.20
C ARG A 40 11.10 -23.60 26.18
N PHE A 41 11.41 -22.48 25.51
CA PHE A 41 12.77 -21.94 25.48
C PHE A 41 13.30 -21.67 26.88
N THR A 42 12.48 -21.07 27.75
CA THR A 42 12.88 -20.77 29.13
C THR A 42 13.18 -22.05 29.91
N ILE A 43 12.35 -23.09 29.76
CA ILE A 43 12.57 -24.38 30.41
C ILE A 43 13.90 -25.00 29.95
N TYR A 44 14.15 -25.05 28.63
CA TYR A 44 15.38 -25.64 28.09
C TYR A 44 16.61 -24.85 28.48
N PHE A 45 16.54 -23.52 28.37
CA PHE A 45 17.64 -22.63 28.71
C PHE A 45 17.96 -22.64 30.21
N SER A 46 16.93 -22.73 31.07
CA SER A 46 17.11 -22.86 32.52
C SER A 46 17.82 -24.16 32.90
N ILE A 47 17.42 -25.29 32.31
CA ILE A 47 18.07 -26.59 32.52
C ILE A 47 19.52 -26.55 32.01
N LEU A 48 19.74 -25.97 30.84
CA LEU A 48 21.08 -25.83 30.24
C LEU A 48 22.01 -24.99 31.14
N LEU A 49 21.53 -23.85 31.65
CA LEU A 49 22.30 -22.99 32.56
C LEU A 49 22.58 -23.66 33.91
N TYR A 50 21.59 -24.39 34.45
CA TYR A 50 21.76 -25.18 35.67
C TYR A 50 22.83 -26.26 35.48
N ALA A 51 22.81 -26.98 34.36
CA ALA A 51 23.81 -28.00 34.05
C ALA A 51 25.22 -27.41 33.90
N GLY A 52 25.36 -26.23 33.28
CA GLY A 52 26.66 -25.59 33.07
C GLY A 52 27.26 -24.92 34.33
N THR A 53 26.42 -24.37 35.21
CA THR A 53 26.91 -23.52 36.33
C THR A 53 26.67 -24.16 37.71
N SER A 54 25.84 -25.22 37.80
CA SER A 54 25.42 -25.89 39.06
C SER A 54 24.78 -24.98 40.10
N LYS A 55 24.24 -23.84 39.67
CA LYS A 55 23.58 -22.82 40.50
C LYS A 55 22.06 -22.96 40.41
N LYS A 56 21.41 -23.24 41.54
CA LYS A 56 19.96 -23.46 41.63
C LYS A 56 19.14 -22.20 41.32
N GLU A 57 19.76 -21.03 41.38
CA GLU A 57 19.17 -19.74 41.06
C GLU A 57 18.60 -19.71 39.64
N TYR A 58 19.19 -20.45 38.69
CA TYR A 58 18.71 -20.49 37.32
C TYR A 58 17.35 -21.20 37.16
N LEU A 59 16.99 -22.10 38.07
CA LEU A 59 15.69 -22.78 38.04
C LEU A 59 14.53 -21.85 38.42
N TRP A 60 14.80 -20.72 39.09
CA TRP A 60 13.78 -19.71 39.42
C TRP A 60 13.23 -18.98 38.18
N SER A 61 13.89 -19.05 37.02
CA SER A 61 13.37 -18.45 35.79
C SER A 61 12.09 -19.14 35.28
N ILE A 62 11.93 -20.43 35.56
CA ILE A 62 10.78 -21.23 35.11
C ILE A 62 9.46 -20.71 35.71
N PRO A 63 9.28 -20.66 37.04
CA PRO A 63 8.04 -20.14 37.63
C PRO A 63 7.83 -18.65 37.30
N PHE A 64 8.90 -17.87 37.17
CA PHE A 64 8.81 -16.46 36.80
C PHE A 64 8.19 -16.25 35.41
N VAL A 65 8.67 -16.98 34.40
CA VAL A 65 8.14 -16.87 33.03
C VAL A 65 6.74 -17.48 32.90
N LEU A 66 6.44 -18.56 33.62
CA LEU A 66 5.07 -19.10 33.68
C LEU A 66 4.11 -18.06 34.27
N LEU A 67 4.48 -17.38 35.36
CA LEU A 67 3.66 -16.33 35.95
C LEU A 67 3.51 -15.13 34.99
N SER A 68 4.60 -14.70 34.35
CA SER A 68 4.57 -13.60 33.38
C SER A 68 3.64 -13.88 32.20
N THR A 69 3.74 -15.08 31.61
CA THR A 69 2.88 -15.46 30.47
C THR A 69 1.43 -15.71 30.88
N MET A 70 1.17 -16.15 32.11
CA MET A 70 -0.17 -16.23 32.71
C MET A 70 -0.79 -14.84 32.88
N ILE A 71 -0.05 -13.86 33.41
CA ILE A 71 -0.50 -12.47 33.55
C ILE A 71 -0.79 -11.86 32.17
N PHE A 72 0.10 -12.09 31.21
CA PHE A 72 -0.08 -11.60 29.84
C PHE A 72 -1.36 -12.15 29.20
N ALA A 73 -1.63 -13.44 29.37
CA ALA A 73 -2.86 -14.08 28.90
C ALA A 73 -4.13 -13.53 29.56
N TYR A 74 -4.03 -13.10 30.83
CA TYR A 74 -5.14 -12.48 31.55
C TYR A 74 -5.39 -11.02 31.13
N LEU A 75 -4.33 -10.24 30.90
CA LEU A 75 -4.44 -8.84 30.47
C LEU A 75 -4.94 -8.68 29.04
N PHE A 76 -4.64 -9.65 28.17
CA PHE A 76 -4.99 -9.62 26.75
C PHE A 76 -5.83 -10.84 26.35
N PRO A 77 -7.08 -10.97 26.84
CA PRO A 77 -7.93 -12.13 26.58
C PRO A 77 -8.40 -12.21 25.13
N THR A 78 -8.38 -11.08 24.41
CA THR A 78 -8.75 -11.00 22.99
C THR A 78 -7.48 -10.92 22.16
N GLN A 79 -7.19 -11.98 21.40
CA GLN A 79 -6.23 -11.94 20.31
C GLN A 79 -6.71 -10.89 19.31
N ARG A 80 -6.17 -9.68 19.40
CA ARG A 80 -6.30 -8.72 18.32
C ARG A 80 -5.32 -9.20 17.27
N ASP A 81 -5.82 -9.79 16.19
CA ASP A 81 -5.05 -9.79 14.96
C ASP A 81 -4.60 -8.35 14.75
N LEU A 82 -3.28 -8.15 14.66
CA LEU A 82 -2.71 -6.89 14.23
C LEU A 82 -3.07 -6.74 12.75
N VAL A 83 -4.35 -6.46 12.48
CA VAL A 83 -4.77 -6.04 11.15
C VAL A 83 -4.18 -4.65 11.00
N GLU A 84 -3.07 -4.56 10.28
CA GLU A 84 -2.43 -3.29 10.03
C GLU A 84 -3.47 -2.35 9.42
N THR A 85 -3.78 -1.23 10.08
CA THR A 85 -4.74 -0.24 9.58
C THR A 85 -4.40 0.24 8.16
N PHE A 86 -3.12 0.16 7.78
CA PHE A 86 -2.65 0.44 6.42
C PHE A 86 -3.07 -0.62 5.40
N THR A 87 -3.14 -1.90 5.77
CA THR A 87 -3.76 -2.92 4.93
C THR A 87 -5.27 -2.71 4.84
N LEU A 88 -5.97 -2.32 5.91
CA LEU A 88 -7.41 -2.02 5.81
C LEU A 88 -7.74 -0.82 4.92
N LEU A 89 -6.86 0.19 4.83
CA LEU A 89 -6.99 1.25 3.82
C LEU A 89 -6.87 0.73 2.38
N ASN A 90 -6.12 -0.35 2.16
CA ASN A 90 -5.96 -1.01 0.86
C ASN A 90 -6.93 -2.19 0.64
N SER A 91 -7.56 -2.70 1.71
CA SER A 91 -8.31 -3.96 1.71
C SER A 91 -9.75 -3.83 2.19
N ALA A 92 -10.22 -2.64 2.61
CA ALA A 92 -11.63 -2.39 2.86
C ALA A 92 -12.39 -2.52 1.52
N PRO A 93 -13.18 -3.58 1.31
CA PRO A 93 -13.94 -3.74 0.09
C PRO A 93 -15.34 -3.19 0.34
N SER A 94 -15.55 -1.90 0.10
CA SER A 94 -16.91 -1.37 -0.08
C SER A 94 -16.90 0.10 -0.49
N LEU A 95 -17.42 0.36 -1.69
CA LEU A 95 -17.87 1.64 -2.27
C LEU A 95 -16.89 2.47 -3.12
N ILE A 96 -15.60 2.15 -3.14
CA ILE A 96 -14.67 2.79 -4.09
C ILE A 96 -14.51 1.82 -5.27
N PRO A 97 -14.91 2.17 -6.51
CA PRO A 97 -14.65 1.32 -7.67
C PRO A 97 -13.14 1.02 -7.71
N GLU A 98 -12.76 -0.24 -7.91
CA GLU A 98 -11.36 -0.62 -8.14
C GLU A 98 -10.81 0.34 -9.20
N LYS A 99 -9.96 1.29 -8.75
CA LYS A 99 -9.49 2.35 -9.64
C LYS A 99 -8.60 1.65 -10.65
N VAL A 100 -9.11 1.51 -11.87
CA VAL A 100 -8.33 0.95 -12.98
C VAL A 100 -7.19 1.92 -13.24
N TYR A 101 -5.97 1.40 -13.20
CA TYR A 101 -4.76 2.17 -13.47
C TYR A 101 -4.13 1.71 -14.77
N THR A 102 -3.44 2.63 -15.45
CA THR A 102 -2.51 2.27 -16.53
C THR A 102 -1.21 1.77 -15.90
N MET A 103 -0.80 0.57 -16.31
CA MET A 103 0.44 -0.06 -15.85
C MET A 103 1.61 0.30 -16.79
N PRO A 104 2.87 0.21 -16.31
CA PRO A 104 4.06 0.39 -17.15
C PRO A 104 4.08 -0.60 -18.31
N THR A 105 4.47 -0.14 -19.50
CA THR A 105 4.67 -0.99 -20.69
C THR A 105 6.03 -0.68 -21.31
N PRO A 106 6.62 -1.59 -22.10
CA PRO A 106 7.91 -1.33 -22.76
C PRO A 106 7.85 -0.11 -23.69
N ASP A 107 6.72 0.18 -24.31
CA ASP A 107 6.54 1.38 -25.15
C ASP A 107 6.40 2.67 -24.32
N ASN A 108 5.92 2.56 -23.07
CA ASN A 108 5.70 3.69 -22.17
C ASN A 108 6.00 3.30 -20.70
N PRO A 109 7.28 3.21 -20.31
CA PRO A 109 7.67 2.72 -18.99
C PRO A 109 7.24 3.65 -17.85
N PHE A 110 7.06 4.94 -18.12
CA PHE A 110 6.63 5.95 -17.14
C PHE A 110 5.14 6.23 -17.16
N MET A 111 4.35 5.53 -17.99
CA MET A 111 2.90 5.68 -18.08
C MET A 111 2.47 7.13 -18.34
N ASN A 112 3.28 7.93 -19.01
CA ASN A 112 2.96 9.32 -19.32
C ASN A 112 1.95 9.38 -20.48
N PRO A 113 0.93 10.26 -20.44
CA PRO A 113 0.00 10.41 -21.54
C PRO A 113 0.74 10.79 -22.83
N LEU A 114 0.57 9.97 -23.87
CA LEU A 114 1.21 10.18 -25.16
C LEU A 114 0.36 11.09 -26.06
N LEU A 115 0.99 11.78 -27.01
CA LEU A 115 0.27 12.63 -27.96
C LEU A 115 -0.69 11.84 -28.86
N THR A 116 -0.33 10.60 -29.21
CA THR A 116 -1.17 9.69 -30.01
C THR A 116 -2.39 9.21 -29.22
N GLU A 117 -2.22 8.96 -27.91
CA GLU A 117 -3.31 8.53 -27.02
C GLU A 117 -4.42 9.58 -26.88
N ILE A 118 -4.14 10.86 -27.14
CA ILE A 118 -5.17 11.92 -27.15
C ILE A 118 -6.29 11.60 -28.15
N GLN A 119 -5.96 10.95 -29.27
CA GLN A 119 -6.93 10.55 -30.28
C GLN A 119 -7.34 9.08 -30.13
N ASP A 120 -6.37 8.20 -29.90
CA ASP A 120 -6.58 6.75 -29.94
C ASP A 120 -7.21 6.19 -28.65
N ASN A 121 -6.86 6.77 -27.49
CA ASN A 121 -7.38 6.35 -26.19
C ASN A 121 -7.69 7.56 -25.27
N PRO A 122 -8.74 8.31 -25.58
CA PRO A 122 -9.06 9.53 -24.84
C PRO A 122 -9.81 9.25 -23.53
N ASN A 123 -10.05 7.98 -23.15
CA ASN A 123 -10.61 7.56 -21.86
C ASN A 123 -9.58 6.78 -21.02
N ARG A 124 -8.29 7.07 -21.24
CA ARG A 124 -7.18 6.43 -20.53
C ARG A 124 -7.36 6.55 -19.00
N PRO A 125 -7.23 5.43 -18.25
CA PRO A 125 -7.21 5.49 -16.80
C PRO A 125 -5.98 6.24 -16.26
N ASP A 126 -6.02 6.61 -15.00
CA ASP A 126 -4.90 7.30 -14.34
C ASP A 126 -3.65 6.41 -14.27
N ALA A 127 -2.47 7.02 -14.11
CA ALA A 127 -1.23 6.26 -13.98
C ALA A 127 -1.19 5.49 -12.65
N ALA A 128 -0.59 4.29 -12.67
CA ALA A 128 -0.43 3.52 -11.45
C ALA A 128 0.43 4.28 -10.41
N PRO A 129 0.10 4.18 -9.11
CA PRO A 129 0.81 4.91 -8.08
C PRO A 129 2.26 4.43 -7.96
N ILE A 130 3.19 5.31 -8.30
CA ILE A 130 4.64 5.04 -8.20
C ILE A 130 5.13 4.83 -6.77
N THR A 131 4.31 5.10 -5.75
CA THR A 131 4.65 4.84 -4.35
C THR A 131 4.65 3.34 -4.05
N SER A 132 3.90 2.55 -4.80
CA SER A 132 3.82 1.10 -4.64
C SER A 132 5.15 0.44 -5.05
N LYS A 133 5.57 -0.58 -4.28
CA LYS A 133 6.81 -1.31 -4.58
C LYS A 133 6.71 -2.10 -5.89
N GLN A 134 5.52 -2.59 -6.22
CA GLN A 134 5.26 -3.34 -7.43
C GLN A 134 5.41 -2.46 -8.68
N THR A 135 4.72 -1.32 -8.72
CA THR A 135 4.79 -0.38 -9.85
C THR A 135 6.21 0.12 -10.08
N LYS A 136 6.98 0.42 -9.01
CA LYS A 136 8.41 0.79 -9.16
C LYS A 136 9.23 -0.29 -9.85
N LYS A 137 8.99 -1.56 -9.51
CA LYS A 137 9.70 -2.68 -10.10
C LYS A 137 9.34 -2.84 -11.57
N GLU A 138 8.05 -2.75 -11.91
CA GLU A 138 7.56 -2.82 -13.29
C GLU A 138 8.08 -1.67 -14.16
N ILE A 139 8.19 -0.43 -13.64
CA ILE A 139 8.81 0.69 -14.36
C ILE A 139 10.27 0.39 -14.70
N VAL A 140 11.02 -0.13 -13.74
CA VAL A 140 12.44 -0.48 -13.88
C VAL A 140 12.62 -1.59 -14.92
N GLU A 141 11.76 -2.61 -14.90
CA GLU A 141 11.78 -3.70 -15.88
C GLU A 141 11.41 -3.20 -17.28
N ALA A 142 10.30 -2.47 -17.42
CA ALA A 142 9.85 -1.91 -18.69
C ALA A 142 10.90 -0.97 -19.31
N PHE A 143 11.58 -0.14 -18.51
CA PHE A 143 12.60 0.80 -19.00
C PHE A 143 13.83 0.10 -19.59
N VAL A 144 14.21 -1.07 -19.04
CA VAL A 144 15.29 -1.91 -19.59
C VAL A 144 14.86 -2.55 -20.90
N GLU A 145 13.58 -2.88 -21.05
CA GLU A 145 13.06 -3.46 -22.30
C GLU A 145 12.90 -2.41 -23.41
N THR A 146 12.56 -1.15 -23.08
CA THR A 146 12.34 -0.08 -24.07
C THR A 146 13.58 0.24 -24.89
N SER A 147 14.74 0.23 -24.23
CA SER A 147 15.99 0.71 -24.81
C SER A 147 16.98 -0.43 -24.75
N ASP A 148 17.68 -0.72 -25.85
CA ASP A 148 18.78 -1.69 -25.91
C ASP A 148 19.98 -1.21 -25.07
N MET A 149 19.74 -0.86 -23.81
CA MET A 149 20.72 -0.37 -22.86
C MET A 149 21.38 -1.56 -22.19
N TYR A 150 22.64 -1.75 -22.55
CA TYR A 150 23.51 -2.70 -21.89
C TYR A 150 24.06 -2.07 -20.61
N MET A 151 23.66 -2.65 -19.49
CA MET A 151 24.12 -2.24 -18.17
C MET A 151 25.49 -2.84 -17.87
N ASP A 152 26.38 -2.07 -17.25
CA ASP A 152 27.60 -2.66 -16.70
C ASP A 152 27.26 -3.53 -15.48
N THR A 153 27.56 -4.82 -15.55
CA THR A 153 27.39 -5.76 -14.44
C THR A 153 28.17 -5.36 -13.18
N SER A 154 29.18 -4.50 -13.31
CA SER A 154 30.00 -4.02 -12.20
C SER A 154 29.35 -2.86 -11.43
N ASP A 155 28.45 -2.08 -12.05
CA ASP A 155 27.79 -0.94 -11.44
C ASP A 155 26.31 -1.22 -11.13
N ARG A 156 25.99 -1.27 -9.85
CA ARG A 156 24.63 -1.52 -9.36
C ARG A 156 23.69 -0.31 -9.47
N PHE A 157 24.22 0.89 -9.75
CA PHE A 157 23.47 2.14 -9.76
C PHE A 157 23.34 2.80 -11.13
N ASP A 158 23.98 2.24 -12.15
CA ASP A 158 23.97 2.75 -13.53
C ASP A 158 22.54 2.98 -14.04
N GLN A 159 21.62 2.06 -13.70
CA GLN A 159 20.21 2.14 -14.11
C GLN A 159 19.51 3.34 -13.49
N ALA A 160 19.77 3.56 -12.20
CA ALA A 160 19.20 4.69 -11.48
C ALA A 160 19.73 6.01 -12.04
N GLN A 161 20.98 6.07 -12.50
CA GLN A 161 21.52 7.27 -13.14
C GLN A 161 20.86 7.55 -14.49
N ALA A 162 20.69 6.54 -15.34
CA ALA A 162 20.00 6.68 -16.62
C ALA A 162 18.53 7.10 -16.46
N MET A 163 17.85 6.57 -15.43
CA MET A 163 16.45 6.89 -15.14
C MET A 163 16.24 8.28 -14.54
N ARG A 164 17.26 8.97 -14.01
CA ARG A 164 17.09 10.26 -13.29
C ARG A 164 16.38 11.34 -14.10
N THR A 165 16.62 11.37 -15.41
CA THR A 165 16.04 12.39 -16.30
C THR A 165 14.57 12.09 -16.61
N PHE A 166 14.16 10.83 -16.50
CA PHE A 166 12.83 10.38 -16.82
C PHE A 166 11.97 10.30 -15.56
N HIS A 167 10.75 10.83 -15.66
CA HIS A 167 9.83 10.90 -14.54
C HIS A 167 8.40 10.74 -15.02
N THR A 168 7.54 10.27 -14.11
CA THR A 168 6.09 10.21 -14.34
C THR A 168 5.49 11.61 -14.15
N LEU A 169 4.52 11.98 -14.98
CA LEU A 169 3.76 13.21 -14.81
C LEU A 169 2.77 13.06 -13.65
N GLN A 170 2.33 14.21 -13.10
CA GLN A 170 1.40 14.23 -11.98
C GLN A 170 -0.03 13.84 -12.36
N SER A 171 -0.39 13.95 -13.64
CA SER A 171 -1.68 13.55 -14.17
C SER A 171 -1.47 12.59 -15.33
N GLY A 172 -1.99 11.37 -15.20
CA GLY A 172 -1.97 10.35 -16.26
C GLY A 172 -3.19 10.39 -17.18
N THR A 173 -4.20 11.20 -16.86
CA THR A 173 -5.49 11.25 -17.55
C THR A 173 -5.50 12.26 -18.69
N ILE A 174 -6.39 12.04 -19.66
CA ILE A 174 -6.62 12.95 -20.78
C ILE A 174 -8.12 13.29 -20.83
N PRO A 175 -8.54 14.54 -20.54
CA PRO A 175 -7.75 15.65 -20.01
C PRO A 175 -7.31 15.45 -18.54
N SER A 176 -6.47 16.36 -18.01
CA SER A 176 -6.04 16.31 -16.60
C SER A 176 -7.22 16.49 -15.63
N ASP A 177 -7.18 15.80 -14.48
CA ASP A 177 -8.24 15.78 -13.47
C ASP A 177 -8.35 17.12 -12.68
N GLN A 178 -8.96 18.12 -13.30
CA GLN A 178 -9.25 19.40 -12.65
C GLN A 178 -10.33 19.27 -11.56
N ASP A 179 -11.32 18.40 -11.73
CA ASP A 179 -12.38 18.19 -10.74
C ASP A 179 -11.82 17.68 -9.42
N GLY A 180 -10.92 16.69 -9.46
CA GLY A 180 -10.20 16.20 -8.29
C GLY A 180 -9.37 17.29 -7.60
N PHE A 181 -8.71 18.15 -8.37
CA PHE A 181 -7.96 19.28 -7.82
C PHE A 181 -8.86 20.33 -7.15
N LEU A 182 -9.99 20.68 -7.76
CA LEU A 182 -10.96 21.61 -7.19
C LEU A 182 -11.57 21.04 -5.90
N LYS A 183 -11.91 19.74 -5.89
CA LYS A 183 -12.39 19.02 -4.70
C LYS A 183 -11.36 19.03 -3.56
N PHE A 184 -10.08 18.87 -3.89
CA PHE A 184 -8.99 18.97 -2.92
C PHE A 184 -8.90 20.38 -2.31
N LEU A 185 -8.97 21.43 -3.15
CA LEU A 185 -8.94 22.82 -2.69
C LEU A 185 -10.15 23.18 -1.83
N SER A 186 -11.34 22.68 -2.16
CA SER A 186 -12.58 22.95 -1.43
C SER A 186 -12.70 22.16 -0.12
N LYS A 187 -11.72 21.31 0.24
CA LYS A 187 -11.70 20.47 1.45
C LYS A 187 -13.00 19.68 1.65
N GLU A 188 -13.63 19.22 0.57
CA GLU A 188 -14.90 18.50 0.61
C GLU A 188 -16.03 19.27 1.34
N GLN A 189 -16.07 20.60 1.21
CA GLN A 189 -17.13 21.41 1.83
C GLN A 189 -18.56 20.97 1.41
N ASP A 190 -18.69 20.27 0.29
CA ASP A 190 -19.95 19.76 -0.24
C ASP A 190 -20.27 18.30 0.18
N ALA A 191 -19.40 17.62 0.93
CA ALA A 191 -19.66 16.25 1.36
C ALA A 191 -20.77 16.22 2.44
N PRO A 192 -21.80 15.36 2.30
CA PRO A 192 -22.84 15.24 3.32
C PRO A 192 -22.26 14.69 4.62
N ASP A 193 -22.34 15.46 5.70
CA ASP A 193 -21.91 15.04 7.03
C ASP A 193 -22.76 13.85 7.53
N THR A 194 -22.16 12.67 7.59
CA THR A 194 -22.79 11.44 8.09
C THR A 194 -22.60 11.26 9.61
N SER A 195 -22.00 12.23 10.30
CA SER A 195 -21.82 12.15 11.75
C SER A 195 -23.14 12.40 12.47
N SER A 196 -23.45 11.55 13.45
CA SER A 196 -24.70 11.60 14.22
C SER A 196 -24.71 12.69 15.31
N THR A 197 -23.80 13.66 15.25
CA THR A 197 -23.65 14.71 16.28
C THR A 197 -24.43 15.97 15.92
N PHE A 198 -25.32 16.37 16.83
CA PHE A 198 -26.37 17.40 16.64
C PHE A 198 -25.86 18.84 16.35
N LEU A 199 -24.56 19.10 16.48
CA LEU A 199 -23.96 20.43 16.36
C LEU A 199 -22.73 20.50 15.44
N ALA A 200 -22.34 19.41 14.78
CA ALA A 200 -21.13 19.40 13.94
C ALA A 200 -21.38 19.81 12.48
N ARG A 201 -22.63 20.08 12.08
CA ARG A 201 -23.05 20.37 10.69
C ARG A 201 -22.25 21.49 10.01
N ASN A 202 -21.54 22.35 10.76
CA ASN A 202 -20.58 23.36 10.26
C ASN A 202 -19.47 23.74 11.27
N ALA A 203 -19.38 23.08 12.44
CA ALA A 203 -18.63 23.62 13.57
C ALA A 203 -17.10 23.55 13.38
N LYS A 204 -16.60 22.54 12.66
CA LYS A 204 -15.16 22.41 12.38
C LYS A 204 -14.69 23.27 11.20
N LEU A 205 -15.61 23.78 10.37
CA LEU A 205 -15.30 24.64 9.22
C LEU A 205 -15.22 26.12 9.60
N LYS A 206 -16.03 26.58 10.57
CA LYS A 206 -16.10 28.01 10.94
C LYS A 206 -14.98 28.49 11.87
N SER A 207 -14.29 27.59 12.59
CA SER A 207 -13.25 27.99 13.54
C SER A 207 -11.88 28.22 12.91
N GLU A 208 -11.67 27.80 11.67
CA GLU A 208 -10.36 27.84 11.02
C GLU A 208 -10.49 28.40 9.59
N THR A 209 -10.60 29.74 9.50
CA THR A 209 -10.23 30.58 8.34
C THR A 209 -11.10 30.65 7.08
N TYR A 210 -12.20 29.89 6.92
CA TYR A 210 -13.01 29.97 5.69
C TYR A 210 -14.51 30.25 5.95
N VAL A 211 -14.97 31.45 5.59
CA VAL A 211 -16.40 31.81 5.51
C VAL A 211 -16.74 32.00 4.04
N GLN A 212 -17.61 31.13 3.50
CA GLN A 212 -18.18 31.28 2.16
C GLN A 212 -18.89 32.65 2.08
N ALA A 213 -18.45 33.53 1.17
CA ALA A 213 -19.11 34.81 0.94
C ALA A 213 -20.53 34.58 0.37
N GLN A 214 -21.52 35.36 0.81
CA GLN A 214 -22.85 35.28 0.21
C GLN A 214 -22.76 35.60 -1.30
N GLY A 215 -23.26 34.70 -2.14
CA GLY A 215 -23.16 34.78 -3.61
C GLY A 215 -22.02 33.97 -4.23
N SER A 216 -21.17 33.31 -3.42
CA SER A 216 -20.19 32.32 -3.86
C SER A 216 -20.89 31.08 -4.45
N LEU A 217 -20.46 30.61 -5.62
CA LEU A 217 -20.90 29.34 -6.18
C LEU A 217 -20.36 28.20 -5.29
N GLY A 218 -21.21 27.25 -4.91
CA GLY A 218 -20.82 26.10 -4.09
C GLY A 218 -19.77 25.20 -4.77
N SER A 219 -19.79 25.13 -6.11
CA SER A 219 -18.79 24.42 -6.91
C SER A 219 -18.23 25.35 -7.97
N LEU A 220 -16.92 25.28 -8.16
CA LEU A 220 -16.25 25.96 -9.28
C LEU A 220 -16.61 25.22 -10.58
N PRO A 221 -17.05 25.91 -11.64
CA PRO A 221 -17.30 25.28 -12.92
C PRO A 221 -15.97 24.82 -13.54
N ASN A 222 -15.87 23.53 -13.86
CA ASN A 222 -14.76 23.00 -14.66
C ASN A 222 -14.99 23.36 -16.14
N SER A 223 -13.95 23.93 -16.77
CA SER A 223 -13.99 24.40 -18.16
C SER A 223 -13.22 23.50 -19.14
N ILE A 224 -12.66 22.38 -18.66
CA ILE A 224 -11.86 21.49 -19.49
C ILE A 224 -12.78 20.50 -20.19
N SER A 225 -13.21 20.85 -21.41
CA SER A 225 -13.87 19.91 -22.30
C SER A 225 -12.86 18.90 -22.87
N LYS A 226 -13.32 17.67 -23.05
CA LYS A 226 -12.53 16.61 -23.68
C LYS A 226 -12.15 17.05 -25.11
N LEU A 227 -10.85 17.17 -25.38
CA LEU A 227 -10.34 17.55 -26.69
C LEU A 227 -10.80 16.52 -27.73
N THR A 228 -11.53 16.98 -28.75
CA THR A 228 -11.78 16.16 -29.94
C THR A 228 -10.58 16.37 -30.85
N GLY A 229 -9.70 15.37 -30.94
CA GLY A 229 -8.47 15.47 -31.74
C GLY A 229 -8.74 15.96 -33.16
N THR A 230 -7.79 16.69 -33.75
CA THR A 230 -7.88 17.14 -35.14
C THR A 230 -7.21 16.12 -36.04
N SER A 231 -7.94 15.60 -37.03
CA SER A 231 -7.34 14.73 -38.05
C SER A 231 -6.34 15.56 -38.86
N PRO A 232 -5.14 15.02 -39.19
CA PRO A 232 -4.21 15.73 -40.05
C PRO A 232 -4.92 16.08 -41.36
N SER A 233 -4.83 17.34 -41.77
CA SER A 233 -5.39 17.82 -43.05
C SER A 233 -4.84 16.92 -44.16
N SER A 234 -5.70 16.06 -44.71
CA SER A 234 -5.35 15.17 -45.83
C SER A 234 -4.66 16.01 -46.89
N SER A 235 -3.38 15.77 -47.14
CA SER A 235 -2.66 16.40 -48.24
C SER A 235 -3.43 16.09 -49.52
N LYS A 236 -4.00 17.13 -50.14
CA LYS A 236 -4.74 17.06 -51.40
C LYS A 236 -3.91 16.25 -52.41
N LYS A 237 -4.30 15.00 -52.70
CA LYS A 237 -3.70 14.22 -53.79
C LYS A 237 -3.75 15.07 -55.05
N LEU A 238 -2.60 15.52 -55.55
CA LEU A 238 -2.51 16.06 -56.90
C LEU A 238 -2.88 14.91 -57.84
N SER A 239 -4.08 14.98 -58.40
CA SER A 239 -4.49 14.21 -59.56
C SER A 239 -3.56 14.58 -60.71
N ALA A 240 -2.59 13.73 -61.02
CA ALA A 240 -1.88 13.81 -62.28
C ALA A 240 -2.89 13.53 -63.41
N SER A 241 -3.34 14.59 -64.06
CA SER A 241 -4.05 14.55 -65.33
C SER A 241 -3.08 14.04 -66.40
N SER A 242 -3.16 12.76 -66.77
CA SER A 242 -2.54 12.25 -67.99
C SER A 242 -3.35 12.76 -69.18
N THR A 243 -2.97 13.93 -69.68
CA THR A 243 -3.36 14.41 -71.01
C THR A 243 -2.22 14.13 -71.98
N THR A 244 -2.57 13.33 -73.00
CA THR A 244 -1.92 13.07 -74.31
C THR A 244 -0.54 12.41 -74.31
#